data_AF-A0A3N5V1A7-F1
#
_entry.id   AF-A0A3N5V1A7-F1
#
_cell.length_a   1.000
_cell.length_b   1.000
_cell.length_c   1.000
_cell.angle_alpha   90.00
_cell.angle_beta   90.00
_cell.angle_gamma   90.00
#
_symmetry.space_group_name_H-M   'P 1'
#
loop_
_entity.id
_entity.type
_entity.pdbx_description
1 polymer ?
#
loop_
_entity_poly.entity_id
_entity_poly.type
_entity_poly.pdbx_seq_one_letter_code
_entity_poly.pdbx_strand_id
1 'polypeptide(L)' 'MIYDTLLPKYDNIKETEKDLKNIPGVIEVGLFTNHADSYYKIHSENDFESIIPRL' A
#
# COMPACT_ATOMS: atom_id res chain seq x y z
N MET A 1 18.31 3.99 6.54
CA MET A 1 18.15 4.99 5.47
C MET A 1 16.83 4.73 4.78
N ILE A 2 16.12 5.76 4.35
CA ILE A 2 14.87 5.63 3.58
C ILE A 2 15.16 6.18 2.20
N TYR A 3 14.77 5.44 1.16
CA TYR A 3 14.97 5.83 -0.23
C TYR A 3 13.60 5.95 -0.89
N ASP A 4 13.30 7.15 -1.37
CA ASP A 4 12.13 7.38 -2.20
C ASP A 4 12.42 6.88 -3.62
N THR A 5 11.46 6.17 -4.20
CA THR A 5 11.57 5.64 -5.56
C THR A 5 10.21 5.70 -6.25
N LEU A 6 10.23 5.74 -7.58
CA LEU A 6 9.04 5.45 -8.37
C LEU A 6 8.79 3.94 -8.30
N LEU A 7 7.52 3.57 -8.11
CA LEU A 7 7.13 2.17 -8.24
C LEU A 7 7.32 1.74 -9.70
N PRO A 8 7.97 0.59 -9.95
CA PRO A 8 7.99 0.03 -11.28
C PRO A 8 6.56 -0.25 -11.75
N LYS A 9 6.33 -0.32 -13.07
CA LYS A 9 5.02 -0.75 -13.57
C LYS A 9 4.68 -2.11 -12.96
N TYR A 10 3.54 -2.19 -12.28
CA TYR A 10 3.09 -3.40 -11.63
C TYR A 10 1.75 -3.84 -12.22
N ASP A 11 1.67 -5.12 -12.58
CA ASP A 11 0.40 -5.77 -12.91
C ASP A 11 -0.22 -6.41 -11.66
N ASN A 12 0.63 -6.83 -10.69
CA ASN A 12 0.23 -7.32 -9.37
C ASN A 12 1.07 -6.66 -8.26
N ILE A 13 0.41 -5.85 -7.42
CA ILE A 13 1.08 -5.10 -6.36
C ILE A 13 1.65 -6.01 -5.24
N LYS A 14 1.02 -7.16 -4.98
CA LYS A 14 1.48 -8.12 -3.96
C LYS A 14 2.79 -8.79 -4.37
N GLU A 15 2.89 -9.16 -5.65
CA GLU A 15 4.14 -9.69 -6.22
C GLU A 15 5.23 -8.62 -6.21
N THR A 16 4.88 -7.38 -6.58
CA THR A 16 5.83 -6.25 -6.57
C THR A 16 6.39 -5.98 -5.16
N GLU A 17 5.54 -6.00 -4.12
CA GLU A 17 5.99 -5.88 -2.73
C GLU A 17 6.97 -6.99 -2.36
N LYS A 18 6.63 -8.25 -2.68
CA LYS A 18 7.48 -9.41 -2.39
C LYS A 18 8.84 -9.30 -3.09
N ASP A 19 8.86 -8.90 -4.35
CA ASP A 19 10.09 -8.78 -5.14
C ASP A 19 11.01 -7.69 -4.59
N LEU A 20 10.46 -6.55 -4.18
CA LEU A 20 11.25 -5.49 -3.53
C LEU A 20 11.84 -5.95 -2.20
N LYS A 21 11.07 -6.69 -1.39
CA LYS A 21 11.56 -7.26 -0.11
C LYS A 21 12.65 -8.32 -0.29
N ASN A 22 12.73 -8.96 -1.44
CA ASN A 22 13.77 -9.96 -1.74
C ASN A 22 15.12 -9.34 -2.14
N ILE A 23 15.21 -8.02 -2.33
CA ILE A 23 16.46 -7.33 -2.66
C ILE A 23 17.36 -7.30 -1.40
N PRO A 24 18.60 -7.80 -1.45
CA PRO A 24 19.50 -7.75 -0.31
C PRO A 24 19.71 -6.32 0.20
N GLY A 25 19.56 -6.14 1.51
CA GLY A 25 19.67 -4.84 2.18
C GLY A 25 18.36 -4.04 2.22
N VAL A 26 17.31 -4.47 1.52
CA VAL A 26 15.96 -3.95 1.76
C VAL A 26 15.42 -4.57 3.04
N ILE A 27 15.04 -3.72 3.98
CA ILE A 27 14.49 -4.13 5.28
C ILE A 27 12.97 -4.18 5.20
N GLU A 28 12.35 -3.17 4.59
CA GLU A 28 10.89 -3.02 4.45
C GLU A 28 10.56 -2.06 3.29
N VAL A 29 9.32 -2.10 2.80
CA VAL A 29 8.81 -1.17 1.78
C VAL A 29 7.50 -0.52 2.25
N GLY A 30 7.20 0.66 1.70
CA GLY A 30 5.97 1.40 2.02
C GLY A 30 4.69 0.86 1.36
N LEU A 31 4.68 -0.40 0.91
CA LEU A 31 3.52 -1.02 0.26
C LEU A 31 2.71 -1.83 1.27
N PHE A 32 1.45 -1.47 1.46
CA PHE A 32 0.51 -2.16 2.34
C PHE A 32 -0.51 -2.93 1.50
N THR A 33 -0.16 -4.15 1.08
CA THR A 33 -0.98 -4.93 0.14
C THR A 33 -1.98 -5.88 0.81
N ASN A 34 -1.86 -6.07 2.11
CA ASN A 34 -2.95 -6.60 2.93
C ASN A 34 -3.95 -5.48 3.18
N HIS A 35 -5.22 -5.75 2.91
CA HIS A 35 -6.29 -4.78 3.12
C HIS A 35 -6.33 -4.34 4.58
N ALA A 36 -6.48 -3.03 4.81
CA ALA A 36 -6.87 -2.55 6.11
C ALA A 36 -8.29 -3.01 6.42
N ASP A 37 -8.63 -3.23 7.69
CA ASP A 37 -9.97 -3.63 8.08
C ASP A 37 -11.04 -2.61 7.65
N SER A 38 -10.66 -1.33 7.59
CA SER A 38 -11.51 -0.22 7.13
C SER A 38 -10.65 0.95 6.64
N TYR A 39 -11.16 1.68 5.66
CA TYR A 39 -10.64 2.97 5.23
C TYR A 39 -11.69 4.04 5.46
N TYR A 40 -11.30 5.19 6.00
CA TYR A 40 -12.16 6.35 6.15
C TYR A 40 -11.66 7.46 5.24
N LYS A 41 -12.52 7.91 4.33
CA LYS A 41 -12.21 8.99 3.40
C LYS A 41 -13.14 10.17 3.66
N ILE A 42 -12.57 11.29 4.08
CA ILE A 42 -13.29 12.54 4.28
C ILE A 42 -13.38 13.24 2.91
N HIS A 43 -14.59 13.60 2.48
CA HIS A 43 -14.79 14.31 1.21
C HIS A 43 -14.99 15.81 1.44
N SER A 44 -15.68 16.20 2.52
CA SER A 44 -15.91 17.61 2.90
C SER A 44 -16.23 17.72 4.40
N GLU A 45 -16.48 18.94 4.89
CA GLU A 45 -16.87 19.14 6.29
C GLU A 45 -18.13 18.34 6.65
N ASN A 46 -18.02 17.53 7.70
CA ASN A 46 -19.07 16.63 8.19
C ASN A 46 -19.50 15.52 7.22
N ASP A 47 -18.75 15.25 6.14
CA ASP A 47 -19.02 14.15 5.21
C ASP A 47 -17.82 13.20 5.08
N PHE A 48 -18.08 11.91 5.27
CA PHE A 48 -17.06 10.87 5.11
C PHE A 48 -17.66 9.56 4.61
N GLU A 49 -16.83 8.81 3.90
CA GLU A 49 -17.10 7.46 3.44
C GLU A 49 -16.30 6.45 4.26
N SER A 50 -16.96 5.40 4.75
CA SER A 50 -16.31 4.22 5.33
C SER A 50 -16.27 3.10 4.29
N ILE A 51 -15.08 2.73 3.85
CA ILE A 51 -14.83 1.67 2.88
C ILE A 51 -14.39 0.43 3.65
N ILE A 52 -15.21 -0.62 3.63
CA ILE A 52 -14.89 -1.92 4.22
C ILE A 52 -14.52 -2.88 3.07
N PRO A 53 -13.27 -3.34 2.98
CA PRO A 53 -12.86 -4.29 1.95
C PRO A 53 -13.61 -5.60 2.12
N ARG A 54 -14.21 -6.10 1.03
CA ARG A 54 -14.80 -7.44 1.02
C ARG A 54 -13.68 -8.44 0.79
N LEU A 55 -13.54 -9.38 1.74
CA LEU A 55 -12.64 -10.53 1.66
C LEU A 55 -13.01 -11.46 0.51
#